data_AF-A0A6V7IPD5-F1
#
_entry.id   AF-A0A6V7IPD5-F1
#
_cell.length_a   1.000
_cell.length_b   1.000
_cell.length_c   1.000
_cell.angle_alpha   90.00
_cell.angle_beta   90.00
_cell.angle_gamma   90.00
#
_symmetry.space_group_name_H-M   'P 1'
#
loop_
_entity.id
_entity.type
_entity.pdbx_description
1 polymer ?
#
loop_
_entity_poly.entity_id
_entity_poly.type
_entity_poly.pdbx_seq_one_letter_code
_entity_poly.pdbx_strand_id
1 'polypeptide(L)'
;SEIARACVEKKTSELSGIRTAMRNDLLDCYNKHNKQLEKVKNERAIIYNEASKFRVDAQRMIEGCMTSGDRLDCLKAGIAELAKKGRDLLRKFDGIVRYEAEARIKFTRLMIECDKKAIDEAQRQAAKIIDEIKKCCKISENKK
;
A
#
# COMPACT_ATOMS: atom_id res chain seq x y z
N SER A 1 -2.37 -50.35 9.90
CA SER A 1 -1.61 -50.36 8.65
C SER A 1 -0.57 -49.24 8.69
N GLU A 2 0.73 -49.55 8.63
CA GLU A 2 1.82 -48.55 8.58
C GLU A 2 1.74 -47.66 7.34
N ILE A 3 1.24 -48.21 6.22
CA ILE A 3 1.01 -47.48 4.97
C ILE A 3 0.01 -46.33 5.16
N ALA A 4 -1.06 -46.57 5.93
CA ALA A 4 -2.05 -45.54 6.22
C ALA A 4 -1.47 -44.43 7.09
N ARG A 5 -0.65 -44.77 8.11
CA ARG A 5 0.05 -43.77 8.94
C ARG A 5 1.00 -42.91 8.12
N ALA A 6 1.86 -43.52 7.31
CA ALA A 6 2.80 -42.79 6.46
C ALA A 6 2.09 -41.86 5.46
N CYS A 7 0.96 -42.30 4.88
CA CYS A 7 0.15 -41.42 4.04
C CYS A 7 -0.43 -40.22 4.81
N VAL A 8 -1.04 -40.46 5.97
CA VAL A 8 -1.65 -39.40 6.79
C VAL A 8 -0.62 -38.39 7.25
N GLU A 9 0.56 -38.83 7.69
CA GLU A 9 1.68 -37.97 8.07
C GLU A 9 2.15 -37.09 6.90
N LYS A 10 2.34 -37.69 5.72
CA LYS A 10 2.69 -36.96 4.50
C LYS A 10 1.64 -35.88 4.19
N LYS A 11 0.36 -36.24 4.17
CA LYS A 11 -0.73 -35.31 3.85
C LYS A 11 -0.91 -34.22 4.91
N THR A 12 -0.67 -34.54 6.17
CA THR A 12 -0.66 -33.55 7.26
C THR A 12 0.50 -32.56 7.07
N SER A 13 1.67 -33.01 6.60
CA SER A 13 2.78 -32.11 6.28
C SER A 13 2.44 -31.16 5.12
N GLU A 14 1.67 -31.61 4.13
CA GLU A 14 1.23 -30.78 3.00
C GLU A 14 0.29 -29.63 3.44
N LEU A 15 -0.49 -29.79 4.52
CA LEU A 15 -1.28 -28.69 5.10
C LEU A 15 -0.39 -27.53 5.58
N SER A 16 0.80 -27.82 6.11
CA SER A 16 1.74 -26.76 6.51
C SER A 16 2.24 -25.96 5.30
N GLY A 17 2.34 -26.60 4.13
CA GLY A 17 2.71 -25.98 2.86
C GLY A 17 1.67 -24.97 2.36
N ILE A 18 0.37 -25.24 2.56
CA ILE A 18 -0.72 -24.32 2.21
C ILE A 18 -0.54 -22.98 2.91
N ARG A 19 -0.22 -22.98 4.21
CA ARG A 19 -0.01 -21.75 4.99
C ARG A 19 1.13 -20.90 4.43
N THR A 20 2.23 -21.55 4.03
CA THR A 20 3.39 -20.85 3.44
C THR A 20 3.06 -20.29 2.07
N ALA A 21 2.37 -21.06 1.22
CA ALA A 21 1.91 -20.60 -0.09
C ALA A 21 0.98 -19.39 0.04
N MET A 22 -0.04 -19.49 0.90
CA MET A 22 -0.98 -18.41 1.20
C MET A 22 -0.27 -17.13 1.64
N ARG A 23 0.73 -17.24 2.53
CA ARG A 23 1.52 -16.08 2.98
C ARG A 23 2.26 -15.40 1.83
N ASN A 24 2.90 -16.18 0.95
CA ASN A 24 3.67 -15.64 -0.17
C ASN A 24 2.74 -14.98 -1.20
N ASP A 25 1.63 -15.64 -1.53
CA ASP A 25 0.64 -15.11 -2.47
C ASP A 25 0.05 -13.78 -1.99
N LEU A 26 -0.27 -13.68 -0.69
CA LEU A 26 -0.73 -12.43 -0.09
C LEU A 26 0.33 -11.34 -0.17
N LEU A 27 1.58 -11.66 0.18
CA LEU A 27 2.68 -10.70 0.13
C LEU A 27 2.88 -10.14 -1.28
N ASP A 28 2.88 -11.01 -2.29
CA ASP A 28 3.02 -10.61 -3.70
C ASP A 28 1.83 -9.77 -4.17
N CYS A 29 0.61 -10.15 -3.80
CA CYS A 29 -0.60 -9.41 -4.13
C CYS A 29 -0.57 -8.00 -3.50
N TYR A 30 -0.20 -7.89 -2.22
CA TYR A 30 -0.11 -6.61 -1.52
C TYR A 30 0.94 -5.69 -2.14
N ASN A 31 2.13 -6.24 -2.43
CA ASN A 31 3.21 -5.50 -3.07
C ASN A 31 2.83 -4.98 -4.46
N LYS A 32 2.08 -5.78 -5.24
CA LYS A 32 1.55 -5.36 -6.55
C LYS A 32 0.67 -4.12 -6.45
N HIS A 33 -0.12 -4.01 -5.38
CA HIS A 33 -1.09 -2.93 -5.21
C HIS A 33 -0.54 -1.70 -4.46
N ASN A 34 0.60 -1.79 -3.78
CA ASN A 34 1.19 -0.69 -3.01
C ASN A 34 1.76 0.45 -3.88
N LYS A 35 1.99 0.24 -5.19
CA LYS A 35 2.62 1.24 -6.08
C LYS A 35 1.91 2.60 -6.11
N GLN A 36 0.58 2.63 -5.96
CA GLN A 36 -0.17 3.90 -5.98
C GLN A 36 0.04 4.70 -4.70
N LEU A 37 0.15 4.04 -3.54
CA LEU A 37 0.44 4.70 -2.26
C LEU A 37 1.87 5.27 -2.24
N GLU A 38 2.83 4.59 -2.86
CA GLU A 38 4.20 5.11 -2.99
C GLU A 38 4.26 6.38 -3.86
N LYS A 39 3.45 6.46 -4.94
CA LYS A 39 3.34 7.69 -5.73
C LYS A 39 2.82 8.86 -4.90
N VAL A 40 1.75 8.63 -4.12
CA VAL A 40 1.18 9.64 -3.21
C VAL A 40 2.22 10.12 -2.20
N LYS A 41 3.00 9.20 -1.60
CA LYS A 41 4.07 9.57 -0.66
C LYS A 41 5.11 10.50 -1.31
N ASN A 42 5.53 10.18 -2.53
CA ASN A 42 6.51 10.98 -3.26
C ASN A 42 5.97 12.38 -3.61
N GLU A 43 4.75 12.47 -4.14
CA GLU A 43 4.11 13.75 -4.45
C GLU A 43 3.92 14.60 -3.18
N ARG A 44 3.60 13.96 -2.04
CA ARG A 44 3.48 14.65 -0.75
C ARG A 44 4.81 15.23 -0.29
N ALA A 45 5.89 14.48 -0.45
CA ALA A 45 7.23 14.95 -0.14
C ALA A 45 7.63 16.17 -1.00
N ILE A 46 7.25 16.18 -2.29
CA ILE A 46 7.48 17.33 -3.17
C ILE A 46 6.76 18.57 -2.65
N ILE A 47 5.47 18.47 -2.29
CA ILE A 47 4.70 19.60 -1.75
C ILE A 47 5.31 20.12 -0.45
N TYR A 48 5.73 19.22 0.47
CA TYR A 48 6.42 19.62 1.69
C TYR A 48 7.73 20.36 1.41
N ASN A 49 8.51 19.89 0.43
CA ASN A 49 9.75 20.53 0.01
C ASN A 49 9.52 21.90 -0.65
N GLU A 50 8.44 22.07 -1.39
CA GLU A 50 8.05 23.39 -1.93
C GLU A 50 7.60 24.33 -0.78
N ALA A 51 6.79 23.82 0.16
CA ALA A 51 6.30 24.59 1.30
C ALA A 51 7.42 25.01 2.26
N SER A 52 8.45 24.18 2.47
CA SER A 52 9.58 24.52 3.33
C SER A 52 10.42 25.67 2.78
N LYS A 53 10.48 25.82 1.46
CA LYS A 53 11.17 26.93 0.77
C LYS A 53 10.39 28.24 0.83
N PHE A 54 9.08 28.18 1.03
CA PHE A 54 8.21 29.36 1.00
C PHE A 54 8.64 30.45 1.99
N ARG A 55 9.05 30.06 3.21
CA ARG A 55 9.56 31.02 4.21
C ARG A 55 10.84 31.71 3.75
N VAL A 56 11.77 30.95 3.17
CA VAL A 56 13.07 31.46 2.68
C VAL A 56 12.85 32.40 1.50
N ASP A 57 11.95 32.04 0.58
CA ASP A 57 11.58 32.89 -0.56
C ASP A 57 10.96 34.21 -0.09
N ALA A 58 10.12 34.16 0.94
CA ALA A 58 9.51 35.35 1.52
C ALA A 58 10.55 36.28 2.18
N GLN A 59 11.49 35.71 2.94
CA GLN A 59 12.58 36.48 3.55
C GLN A 59 13.45 37.16 2.48
N ARG A 60 13.86 36.40 1.45
CA ARG A 60 14.67 36.93 0.34
C ARG A 60 13.95 38.04 -0.42
N MET A 61 12.64 37.91 -0.63
CA MET A 61 11.84 38.94 -1.29
C MET A 61 11.81 40.24 -0.46
N ILE A 62 11.59 40.14 0.85
CA ILE A 62 11.60 41.31 1.74
C ILE A 62 12.97 41.99 1.72
N GLU A 63 14.05 41.23 1.88
CA GLU A 63 15.43 41.76 1.85
C GLU A 63 15.74 42.46 0.52
N GLY A 64 15.35 41.88 -0.60
CA GLY A 64 15.51 42.48 -1.94
C GLY A 64 14.71 43.78 -2.11
N CYS A 65 13.50 43.85 -1.56
CA CYS A 65 12.73 45.10 -1.62
C CYS A 65 13.26 46.20 -0.72
N MET A 66 13.98 45.87 0.37
CA MET A 66 14.59 46.88 1.25
C MET A 66 15.75 47.63 0.58
N THR A 67 16.37 47.07 -0.46
CA THR A 67 17.41 47.72 -1.26
C THR A 67 16.89 48.41 -2.52
N SER A 68 15.59 48.28 -2.82
CA SER A 68 14.93 48.95 -3.95
C SER A 68 14.78 50.47 -3.71
N GLY A 69 14.87 51.26 -4.78
CA GLY A 69 14.56 52.70 -4.76
C GLY A 69 13.07 52.98 -4.53
N ASP A 70 12.19 52.04 -4.91
CA ASP A 70 10.76 52.06 -4.57
C ASP A 70 10.41 50.80 -3.77
N ARG A 71 10.62 50.89 -2.45
CA ARG A 71 10.42 49.77 -1.53
C ARG A 71 8.95 49.37 -1.43
N LEU A 72 8.05 50.35 -1.47
CA LEU A 72 6.65 50.15 -1.13
C LEU A 72 5.92 49.40 -2.25
N ASP A 73 6.18 49.77 -3.50
CA ASP A 73 5.60 49.06 -4.64
C ASP A 73 6.28 47.71 -4.90
N CYS A 74 7.58 47.58 -4.61
CA CYS A 74 8.26 46.29 -4.60
C CYS A 74 7.61 45.31 -3.60
N LEU A 75 7.39 45.75 -2.35
CA LEU A 75 6.77 44.92 -1.32
C LEU A 75 5.33 44.52 -1.69
N LYS A 76 4.53 45.44 -2.24
CA LYS A 76 3.17 45.12 -2.72
C LYS A 76 3.21 44.01 -3.77
N ALA A 77 4.09 44.13 -4.77
CA ALA A 77 4.22 43.14 -5.83
C ALA A 77 4.70 41.78 -5.28
N GLY A 78 5.72 41.79 -4.42
CA GLY A 78 6.27 40.57 -3.82
C GLY A 78 5.28 39.85 -2.90
N ILE A 79 4.50 40.59 -2.09
CA ILE A 79 3.43 40.01 -1.26
C ILE A 79 2.35 39.38 -2.15
N ALA A 80 1.96 40.03 -3.26
CA ALA A 80 0.99 39.48 -4.19
C ALA A 80 1.49 38.16 -4.82
N GLU A 81 2.78 38.07 -5.16
CA GLU A 81 3.39 36.86 -5.67
C GLU A 81 3.44 35.74 -4.63
N LEU A 82 3.84 36.04 -3.38
CA LEU A 82 3.81 35.08 -2.28
C LEU A 82 2.39 34.57 -2.02
N ALA A 83 1.40 35.46 -2.01
CA ALA A 83 0.01 35.07 -1.83
C ALA A 83 -0.47 34.12 -2.94
N LYS A 84 -0.03 34.34 -4.19
CA LYS A 84 -0.30 33.44 -5.30
C LYS A 84 0.36 32.07 -5.07
N LYS A 85 1.66 32.04 -4.78
CA LYS A 85 2.39 30.80 -4.48
C LYS A 85 1.78 30.03 -3.31
N GLY A 86 1.33 30.72 -2.26
CA GLY A 86 0.68 30.12 -1.10
C GLY A 86 -0.67 29.48 -1.46
N ARG A 87 -1.49 30.15 -2.29
CA ARG A 87 -2.74 29.57 -2.82
C ARG A 87 -2.47 28.35 -3.70
N ASP A 88 -1.45 28.41 -4.55
CA ASP A 88 -1.08 27.28 -5.41
C ASP A 88 -0.61 26.08 -4.59
N LEU A 89 0.18 26.30 -3.53
CA LEU A 89 0.58 25.26 -2.58
C LEU A 89 -0.62 24.64 -1.86
N LEU A 90 -1.55 25.46 -1.37
CA LEU A 90 -2.77 24.98 -0.71
C LEU A 90 -3.61 24.14 -1.67
N ARG A 91 -3.79 24.58 -2.92
CA ARG A 91 -4.53 23.84 -3.94
C ARG A 91 -3.87 22.49 -4.26
N LYS A 92 -2.53 22.45 -4.38
CA LYS A 92 -1.78 21.19 -4.56
C LYS A 92 -1.98 20.27 -3.35
N PHE A 93 -1.95 20.81 -2.14
CA PHE A 93 -2.18 20.06 -0.91
C PHE A 93 -3.60 19.46 -0.84
N ASP A 94 -4.63 20.25 -1.13
CA ASP A 94 -6.01 19.74 -1.15
C ASP A 94 -6.20 18.65 -2.21
N GLY A 95 -5.55 18.82 -3.38
CA GLY A 95 -5.53 17.82 -4.44
C GLY A 95 -4.92 16.51 -3.98
N ILE A 96 -3.75 16.55 -3.31
CA ILE A 96 -3.09 15.33 -2.88
C ILE A 96 -3.83 14.63 -1.74
N VAL A 97 -4.48 15.37 -0.84
CA VAL A 97 -5.28 14.76 0.24
C VAL A 97 -6.44 13.96 -0.34
N ARG A 98 -7.14 14.48 -1.36
CA ARG A 98 -8.21 13.75 -2.05
C ARG A 98 -7.68 12.52 -2.76
N TYR A 99 -6.58 12.67 -3.50
CA TYR A 99 -5.95 11.56 -4.20
C TYR A 99 -5.43 10.47 -3.25
N GLU A 100 -4.86 10.85 -2.10
CA GLU A 100 -4.45 9.91 -1.04
C GLU A 100 -5.63 9.12 -0.50
N ALA A 101 -6.76 9.78 -0.23
CA ALA A 101 -7.97 9.12 0.26
C ALA A 101 -8.49 8.08 -0.76
N GLU A 102 -8.58 8.46 -2.03
CA GLU A 102 -9.02 7.55 -3.11
C GLU A 102 -8.07 6.37 -3.28
N ALA A 103 -6.75 6.62 -3.25
CA ALA A 103 -5.74 5.58 -3.35
C ALA A 103 -5.82 4.59 -2.19
N ARG A 104 -6.05 5.07 -0.96
CA ARG A 104 -6.25 4.23 0.23
C ARG A 104 -7.51 3.39 0.13
N ILE A 105 -8.65 3.99 -0.24
CA ILE A 105 -9.91 3.26 -0.42
C ILE A 105 -9.73 2.14 -1.46
N LYS A 106 -9.12 2.46 -2.60
CA LYS A 106 -8.87 1.49 -3.66
C LYS A 106 -7.91 0.39 -3.20
N PHE A 107 -6.83 0.75 -2.51
CA PHE A 107 -5.88 -0.21 -1.96
C PHE A 107 -6.58 -1.17 -1.00
N THR A 108 -7.36 -0.68 -0.04
CA THR A 108 -8.10 -1.53 0.91
C THR A 108 -9.05 -2.49 0.21
N ARG A 109 -9.78 -2.05 -0.82
CA ARG A 109 -10.65 -2.96 -1.61
C ARG A 109 -9.85 -4.08 -2.26
N LEU A 110 -8.71 -3.75 -2.88
CA LEU A 110 -7.83 -4.74 -3.52
C LEU A 110 -7.21 -5.70 -2.51
N MET A 111 -6.86 -5.22 -1.31
CA MET A 111 -6.37 -6.07 -0.22
C MET A 111 -7.41 -7.11 0.19
N ILE A 112 -8.68 -6.70 0.35
CA ILE A 112 -9.79 -7.62 0.66
C ILE A 112 -9.98 -8.65 -0.46
N GLU A 113 -9.81 -8.26 -1.72
CA GLU A 113 -9.85 -9.22 -2.84
C GLU A 113 -8.68 -10.20 -2.82
N CYS A 114 -7.47 -9.75 -2.45
CA CYS A 114 -6.32 -10.64 -2.24
C CYS A 114 -6.61 -11.64 -1.11
N ASP A 115 -7.10 -11.16 0.04
CA ASP A 115 -7.47 -11.99 1.20
C ASP A 115 -8.49 -13.05 0.82
N LYS A 116 -9.57 -12.65 0.16
CA LYS A 116 -10.63 -13.55 -0.28
C LYS A 116 -10.08 -14.66 -1.18
N LYS A 117 -9.30 -14.31 -2.21
CA LYS A 117 -8.71 -15.29 -3.13
C LYS A 117 -7.76 -16.25 -2.43
N ALA A 118 -6.93 -15.75 -1.52
CA ALA A 118 -5.99 -16.57 -0.76
C ALA A 118 -6.71 -17.55 0.17
N ILE A 119 -7.78 -17.11 0.83
CA ILE A 119 -8.63 -17.95 1.68
C ILE A 119 -9.36 -19.01 0.84
N ASP A 120 -10.01 -18.60 -0.25
CA ASP A 120 -10.76 -19.51 -1.12
C ASP A 120 -9.85 -20.63 -1.67
N GLU A 121 -8.63 -20.29 -2.12
CA GLU A 121 -7.66 -21.28 -2.61
C GLU A 121 -7.13 -22.16 -1.47
N ALA A 122 -6.79 -21.59 -0.32
CA ALA A 122 -6.32 -22.36 0.84
C ALA A 122 -7.39 -23.36 1.33
N GLN A 123 -8.66 -22.94 1.37
CA GLN A 123 -9.79 -23.81 1.70
C GLN A 123 -9.95 -24.94 0.69
N ARG A 124 -9.85 -24.63 -0.62
CA ARG A 124 -9.93 -25.63 -1.69
C ARG A 124 -8.81 -26.66 -1.58
N GLN A 125 -7.58 -26.22 -1.32
CA GLN A 125 -6.42 -27.10 -1.16
C GLN A 125 -6.55 -27.96 0.11
N ALA A 126 -6.96 -27.38 1.23
CA ALA A 126 -7.15 -28.10 2.48
C ALA A 126 -8.26 -29.16 2.35
N ALA A 127 -9.37 -28.85 1.69
CA ALA A 127 -10.44 -29.81 1.44
C ALA A 127 -9.95 -31.02 0.63
N LYS A 128 -9.14 -30.81 -0.42
CA LYS A 128 -8.52 -31.89 -1.19
C LYS A 128 -7.64 -32.78 -0.33
N ILE A 129 -6.79 -32.19 0.51
CA ILE A 129 -5.91 -32.94 1.42
C ILE A 129 -6.73 -33.76 2.42
N ILE A 130 -7.80 -33.19 2.98
CA ILE A 130 -8.71 -33.90 3.90
C ILE A 130 -9.35 -35.11 3.21
N ASP A 131 -9.80 -34.95 1.97
CA ASP A 131 -10.38 -36.07 1.22
C ASP A 131 -9.35 -37.15 0.88
N GLU A 132 -8.10 -36.78 0.63
CA GLU A 132 -7.00 -37.74 0.47
C GLU A 132 -6.65 -38.47 1.77
N ILE A 133 -6.67 -37.77 2.91
CA ILE A 133 -6.52 -38.39 4.24
C ILE A 133 -7.64 -39.42 4.48
N LYS A 134 -8.90 -39.06 4.20
CA LYS A 134 -10.03 -40.01 4.31
C LYS A 134 -9.82 -41.26 3.45
N LYS A 135 -9.32 -41.10 2.22
CA LYS A 135 -8.99 -42.23 1.33
C LYS A 135 -7.90 -43.11 1.96
N CYS A 136 -6.85 -42.52 2.53
CA CYS A 136 -5.77 -43.27 3.18
C CYS A 136 -6.24 -44.08 4.39
N CYS A 137 -7.20 -43.58 5.16
CA CYS A 137 -7.80 -44.33 6.27
C CYS A 137 -8.64 -45.52 5.77
N LYS A 138 -9.41 -45.36 4.69
CA LYS A 138 -10.23 -46.45 4.10
C LYS A 138 -9.40 -47.59 3.52
N ILE A 139 -8.21 -47.31 2.98
CA ILE A 139 -7.25 -48.34 2.54
C ILE A 139 -6.79 -49.23 3.71
N SER A 140 -6.82 -48.71 4.94
CA SER A 140 -6.48 -49.46 6.15
C SER A 140 -7.57 -50.43 6.60
N GLU A 141 -8.83 -50.14 6.27
CA GLU A 141 -10.02 -50.93 6.65
C GLU A 141 -10.21 -52.13 5.72
N ASN A 142 -9.97 -51.97 4.41
CA ASN A 142 -10.05 -53.06 3.41
C ASN A 142 -8.86 -54.06 3.47
N LYS A 143 -7.90 -53.85 4.37
CA LYS A 143 -6.73 -54.74 4.58
C LYS A 143 -6.74 -55.42 5.97
N LYS A 144 -7.83 -55.30 6.73
CA LYS A 144 -8.14 -56.17 7.86
C LYS A 144 -8.95 -57.37 7.35
#